data_AF-A0A561WXC1-F1
#
_entry.id   AF-A0A561WXC1-F1
#
_cell.length_a   1.000
_cell.length_b   1.000
_cell.length_c   1.000
_cell.angle_alpha   90.00
_cell.angle_beta   90.00
_cell.angle_gamma   90.00
#
_symmetry.space_group_name_H-M   'P 1'
#
loop_
_entity.id
_entity.type
_entity.pdbx_description
1 polymer ?
#
loop_
_entity_poly.entity_id
_entity_poly.type
_entity_poly.pdbx_seq_one_letter_code
_entity_poly.pdbx_strand_id
1 'polypeptide(L)'
;MPQVTEPHDDSFAARLDWLFRTVTDPQGRPYSVRHVAQELTRRGCRISHTHLSNLRQGRAPDPRQSVVDAIAAFFGQPSRFFAPGQDDVDGGRDLAHALANPHIKQVAMRLADARLSPEGHAAVVAMIEQVERLEAAARARRSGERPAEAR
;
A
#
# COMPACT_ATOMS: atom_id res chain seq x y z
N MET A 1 -25.39 2.86 0.68
CA MET A 1 -24.15 2.05 0.72
C MET A 1 -23.35 2.55 1.92
N PRO A 2 -22.96 1.71 2.90
CA PRO A 2 -22.13 2.20 3.99
C PRO A 2 -20.74 2.57 3.45
N GLN A 3 -20.35 3.81 3.72
CA GLN A 3 -19.06 4.42 3.40
C GLN A 3 -17.97 3.63 4.14
N VAL A 4 -17.05 2.98 3.42
CA VAL A 4 -15.83 2.45 4.04
C VAL A 4 -14.87 3.63 4.17
N THR A 5 -15.01 4.37 5.27
CA THR A 5 -14.12 5.49 5.61
C THR A 5 -12.68 4.98 5.72
N GLU A 6 -11.77 5.56 4.93
CA GLU A 6 -10.32 5.40 5.05
C GLU A 6 -9.85 5.75 6.48
N PRO A 7 -8.77 5.12 6.97
CA PRO A 7 -8.27 5.40 8.32
C PRO A 7 -7.83 6.86 8.42
N HIS A 8 -8.52 7.65 9.23
CA HIS A 8 -8.15 9.04 9.57
C HIS A 8 -7.11 9.10 10.71
N ASP A 9 -6.44 7.98 11.01
CA ASP A 9 -5.47 7.86 12.09
C ASP A 9 -4.29 7.01 11.60
N ASP A 10 -3.10 7.59 11.61
CA ASP A 10 -1.83 6.96 11.19
C ASP A 10 -1.34 5.87 12.15
N SER A 11 -2.13 5.55 13.17
CA SER A 11 -1.76 4.59 14.19
C SER A 11 -1.68 3.14 13.65
N PHE A 12 -0.77 2.37 14.24
CA PHE A 12 -0.65 0.93 14.00
C PHE A 12 -2.01 0.21 14.13
N ALA A 13 -2.79 0.59 15.14
CA ALA A 13 -4.09 0.02 15.44
C ALA A 13 -5.11 0.25 14.31
N ALA A 14 -5.19 1.49 13.79
CA ALA A 14 -6.09 1.83 12.70
C ALA A 14 -5.73 1.07 11.41
N ARG A 15 -4.43 1.01 11.07
CA ARG A 15 -3.93 0.27 9.90
C ARG A 15 -4.17 -1.24 10.03
N LEU A 16 -3.99 -1.80 11.23
CA LEU A 16 -4.28 -3.20 11.50
C LEU A 16 -5.78 -3.51 11.41
N ASP A 17 -6.63 -2.65 11.99
CA ASP A 17 -8.08 -2.84 11.93
C ASP A 17 -8.60 -2.75 10.49
N TRP A 18 -8.03 -1.85 9.69
CA TRP A 18 -8.33 -1.75 8.26
C TRP A 18 -8.04 -3.08 7.54
N LEU A 19 -6.87 -3.69 7.74
CA LEU A 19 -6.53 -4.99 7.11
C LEU A 19 -7.53 -6.09 7.47
N PHE A 20 -7.98 -6.13 8.72
CA PHE A 20 -9.01 -7.10 9.16
C PHE A 20 -10.37 -6.87 8.50
N ARG A 21 -10.66 -5.65 8.03
CA ARG A 21 -11.92 -5.28 7.38
C ARG A 21 -11.88 -5.44 5.86
N THR A 22 -10.71 -5.25 5.24
CA THR A 22 -10.56 -5.22 3.77
C THR A 22 -10.00 -6.51 3.19
N VAL A 23 -9.16 -7.23 3.93
CA VAL A 23 -8.54 -8.48 3.47
C VAL A 23 -9.38 -9.68 3.91
N THR A 24 -9.74 -10.52 2.95
CA THR A 24 -10.48 -11.77 3.17
C THR A 24 -9.59 -13.00 3.00
N ASP A 25 -10.05 -14.13 3.54
CA ASP A 25 -9.42 -15.43 3.32
C ASP A 25 -9.59 -15.92 1.87
N PRO A 26 -8.90 -16.99 1.44
CA PRO A 26 -9.04 -17.55 0.09
C PRO A 26 -10.47 -18.00 -0.25
N GLN A 27 -11.36 -18.11 0.74
CA GLN A 27 -12.78 -18.45 0.60
C GLN A 27 -13.68 -17.19 0.62
N GLY A 28 -13.10 -16.00 0.63
CA GLY A 28 -13.81 -14.71 0.62
C GLY A 28 -14.41 -14.30 1.96
N ARG A 29 -14.03 -14.93 3.07
CA ARG A 29 -14.57 -14.64 4.41
C ARG A 29 -13.64 -13.70 5.19
N PRO A 30 -14.17 -12.82 6.06
CA PRO A 30 -13.34 -11.99 6.92
C PRO A 30 -12.48 -12.83 7.86
N TYR A 31 -11.23 -12.42 8.07
CA TYR A 31 -10.35 -13.08 9.03
C TYR A 31 -10.82 -12.85 10.48
N SER A 32 -10.90 -13.93 11.27
CA SER A 32 -11.12 -13.81 12.72
C SER A 32 -9.80 -13.60 13.46
N VAL A 33 -9.80 -12.79 14.52
CA VAL A 33 -8.60 -12.54 15.36
C VAL A 33 -8.01 -13.85 15.88
N ARG A 34 -8.86 -14.80 16.25
CA ARG A 34 -8.44 -16.12 16.76
C ARG A 34 -7.71 -16.92 15.68
N HIS A 35 -8.23 -16.91 14.46
CA HIS A 35 -7.59 -17.60 13.33
C HIS A 35 -6.23 -17.00 13.01
N VAL A 36 -6.15 -15.67 12.87
CA VAL A 36 -4.87 -14.98 12.57
C VAL A 36 -3.83 -15.24 13.65
N ALA A 37 -4.19 -15.13 14.93
CA ALA A 37 -3.26 -15.39 16.03
C ALA A 37 -2.74 -16.84 16.05
N GLN A 38 -3.60 -17.82 15.75
CA GLN A 38 -3.20 -19.22 15.63
C GLN A 38 -2.21 -19.42 14.48
N GLU A 39 -2.49 -18.82 13.33
CA GLU A 39 -1.65 -18.96 12.14
C GLU A 39 -0.29 -18.28 12.32
N LEU A 40 -0.25 -17.07 12.91
CA LEU A 40 1.00 -16.41 13.29
C LEU A 40 1.82 -17.27 14.26
N THR A 41 1.17 -17.90 15.23
CA THR A 41 1.83 -18.80 16.19
C THR A 41 2.41 -20.03 15.50
N ARG A 42 1.70 -20.63 14.53
CA ARG A 42 2.23 -21.76 13.73
C ARG A 42 3.46 -21.36 12.91
N ARG A 43 3.52 -20.11 12.44
CA ARG A 43 4.66 -19.55 11.69
C ARG A 43 5.81 -19.07 12.59
N GLY A 44 5.76 -19.34 13.89
CA GLY A 44 6.84 -19.02 14.84
C GLY A 44 6.69 -17.70 15.58
N CYS A 45 5.68 -16.88 15.27
CA CYS A 45 5.38 -15.66 16.01
C CYS A 45 4.38 -15.95 17.15
N ARG A 46 4.88 -16.21 18.36
CA ARG A 46 4.02 -16.49 19.54
C ARG A 46 3.22 -15.24 19.93
N ILE A 47 1.96 -15.19 19.51
CA ILE A 47 1.01 -14.10 19.83
C ILE A 47 -0.35 -14.68 20.24
N SER A 48 -0.91 -14.17 21.33
CA SER A 48 -2.26 -14.55 21.75
C SER A 48 -3.31 -13.75 20.99
N HIS A 49 -4.50 -14.35 20.79
CA HIS A 49 -5.64 -13.65 20.19
C HIS A 49 -6.06 -12.41 21.00
N THR A 50 -5.92 -12.45 22.33
CA THR A 50 -6.14 -11.30 23.21
C THR A 50 -5.13 -10.17 22.94
N HIS A 51 -3.84 -10.51 22.81
CA HIS A 51 -2.82 -9.50 22.50
C HIS A 51 -3.05 -8.88 21.12
N LEU A 52 -3.41 -9.70 20.11
CA LEU A 52 -3.76 -9.21 18.78
C LEU A 52 -5.03 -8.33 18.79
N SER A 53 -6.02 -8.65 19.62
CA SER A 53 -7.20 -7.80 19.84
C SER A 53 -6.82 -6.46 20.49
N ASN A 54 -5.93 -6.46 21.49
CA ASN A 54 -5.45 -5.23 22.13
C ASN A 54 -4.65 -4.35 21.16
N LEU A 55 -3.87 -4.95 20.27
CA LEU A 55 -3.17 -4.26 19.20
C LEU A 55 -4.13 -3.54 18.24
N ARG A 56 -5.18 -4.25 17.79
CA ARG A 56 -6.25 -3.66 16.95
C ARG A 56 -6.97 -2.50 17.60
N GLN A 57 -7.14 -2.54 18.92
CA GLN A 57 -7.85 -1.51 19.68
C GLN A 57 -6.93 -0.37 20.15
N GLY A 58 -5.63 -0.39 19.80
CA GLY A 58 -4.67 0.61 20.26
C GLY A 58 -4.33 0.55 21.75
N ARG A 59 -4.76 -0.50 22.46
CA ARG A 59 -4.48 -0.71 23.90
C ARG A 59 -3.05 -1.19 24.17
N ALA A 60 -2.35 -1.66 23.14
CA ALA A 60 -0.95 -2.03 23.18
C ALA A 60 -0.24 -1.45 21.94
N PRO A 61 -0.05 -0.12 21.85
CA PRO A 61 0.27 0.55 20.59
C PRO A 61 1.69 0.32 20.07
N ASP A 62 2.59 -0.24 20.89
CA ASP A 62 4.00 -0.47 20.55
C ASP A 62 4.33 -1.98 20.47
N PRO A 63 3.90 -2.68 19.40
CA PRO A 63 4.30 -4.06 19.16
C PRO A 63 5.79 -4.16 18.84
N ARG A 64 6.42 -5.26 19.24
CA ARG A 64 7.77 -5.60 18.78
C ARG A 64 7.81 -5.70 17.26
N GLN A 65 8.91 -5.27 16.65
CA GLN A 65 9.09 -5.32 15.20
C GLN A 65 8.83 -6.73 14.61
N SER A 66 9.25 -7.79 15.31
CA SER A 66 9.00 -9.16 14.88
C SER A 66 7.50 -9.53 14.77
N VAL A 67 6.65 -8.92 15.60
CA VAL A 67 5.20 -9.08 15.55
C VAL A 67 4.63 -8.29 14.36
N VAL A 68 5.12 -7.07 14.13
CA VAL A 68 4.76 -6.24 12.97
C VAL A 68 5.07 -6.98 11.67
N ASP A 69 6.28 -7.52 11.53
CA ASP A 69 6.72 -8.24 10.34
C ASP A 69 5.87 -9.49 10.10
N ALA A 70 5.57 -10.25 11.16
CA ALA A 70 4.76 -11.45 11.04
C ALA A 70 3.31 -11.13 10.62
N ILE A 71 2.73 -10.07 11.18
CA ILE A 71 1.39 -9.59 10.81
C ILE A 71 1.38 -9.10 9.36
N ALA A 72 2.35 -8.28 8.96
CA ALA A 72 2.46 -7.77 7.61
C ALA A 72 2.57 -8.91 6.59
N ALA A 73 3.46 -9.87 6.84
CA ALA A 73 3.64 -11.06 6.01
C ALA A 73 2.36 -11.92 5.94
N PHE A 74 1.58 -12.03 7.03
CA PHE A 74 0.30 -12.73 7.02
C PHE A 74 -0.72 -12.09 6.07
N PHE A 75 -0.82 -10.76 6.09
CA PHE A 75 -1.75 -10.01 5.23
C PHE A 75 -1.18 -9.69 3.83
N GLY A 76 0.00 -10.18 3.50
CA GLY A 76 0.67 -9.91 2.22
C GLY A 76 1.11 -8.46 2.05
N GLN A 77 1.31 -7.73 3.14
CA GLN A 77 1.76 -6.34 3.15
C GLN A 77 3.24 -6.25 3.52
N PRO A 78 3.98 -5.23 3.05
CA PRO A 78 5.32 -4.95 3.55
C PRO A 78 5.25 -4.33 4.95
N SER A 79 6.23 -4.61 5.83
CA SER A 79 6.24 -4.07 7.21
C SER A 79 6.16 -2.55 7.28
N ARG A 80 6.68 -1.86 6.25
CA ARG A 80 6.60 -0.39 6.11
C ARG A 80 5.17 0.14 6.08
N PHE A 81 4.18 -0.70 5.75
CA PHE A 81 2.76 -0.34 5.79
C PHE A 81 2.34 0.20 7.15
N PHE A 82 2.95 -0.29 8.23
CA PHE A 82 2.66 0.13 9.61
C PHE A 82 3.53 1.29 10.12
N ALA A 83 4.43 1.85 9.30
CA ALA A 83 5.30 2.94 9.71
C ALA A 83 4.52 4.28 9.75
N PRO A 84 4.65 5.08 10.82
CA PRO A 84 4.01 6.39 10.92
C PRO A 84 4.60 7.38 9.90
N GLY A 85 3.75 8.22 9.29
CA GLY A 85 4.18 9.27 8.36
C GLY A 85 4.62 8.77 6.97
N GLN A 86 4.34 7.52 6.63
CA GLN A 86 4.35 7.07 5.23
C GLN A 86 2.91 7.06 4.71
N ASP A 87 2.45 8.25 4.34
CA ASP A 87 1.37 8.38 3.38
C ASP A 87 1.82 7.71 2.07
N ASP A 88 1.20 6.56 1.80
CA ASP A 88 0.57 6.31 0.52
C ASP A 88 1.45 6.30 -0.75
N VAL A 89 2.57 5.56 -0.74
CA VAL A 89 3.37 5.40 -1.97
C VAL A 89 2.99 4.18 -2.82
N ASP A 90 2.39 3.10 -2.30
CA ASP A 90 2.24 1.87 -3.12
C ASP A 90 0.88 1.15 -3.07
N GLY A 91 -0.07 1.54 -2.22
CA GLY A 91 -1.29 0.73 -2.01
C GLY A 91 -2.54 1.22 -2.73
N GLY A 92 -2.60 2.50 -3.05
CA GLY A 92 -3.78 3.12 -3.61
C GLY A 92 -3.76 4.60 -3.31
N ARG A 93 -3.04 5.37 -4.13
CA ARG A 93 -3.53 6.73 -4.41
C ARG A 93 -5.01 6.58 -4.66
N ASP A 94 -5.83 7.24 -3.87
CA ASP A 94 -7.28 7.29 -4.05
C ASP A 94 -7.55 7.34 -5.56
N LEU A 95 -8.06 6.23 -6.11
CA LEU A 95 -8.24 6.08 -7.55
C LEU A 95 -9.16 7.19 -8.05
N ALA A 96 -10.07 7.68 -7.20
CA ALA A 96 -10.90 8.83 -7.51
C ALA A 96 -10.07 10.12 -7.63
N HIS A 97 -9.13 10.38 -6.71
CA HIS A 97 -8.19 11.48 -6.81
C HIS A 97 -7.27 11.38 -8.05
N ALA A 98 -6.73 10.19 -8.34
CA ALA A 98 -5.90 9.97 -9.51
C ALA A 98 -6.69 10.17 -10.83
N LEU A 99 -7.93 9.67 -10.90
CA LEU A 99 -8.82 9.84 -12.06
C LEU A 99 -9.47 11.23 -12.12
N ALA A 100 -9.39 12.05 -11.07
CA ALA A 100 -9.79 13.46 -11.12
C ALA A 100 -8.85 14.28 -12.02
N ASN A 101 -7.61 13.85 -12.22
CA ASN A 101 -6.70 14.46 -13.18
C ASN A 101 -7.18 14.22 -14.62
N PRO A 102 -7.48 15.26 -15.41
CA PRO A 102 -8.02 15.11 -16.77
C PRO A 102 -7.12 14.30 -17.71
N HIS A 103 -5.79 14.42 -17.56
CA HIS A 103 -4.84 13.71 -18.41
C HIS A 103 -4.79 12.22 -18.07
N ILE A 104 -4.83 11.86 -16.79
CA ILE A 104 -4.87 10.46 -16.33
C ILE A 104 -6.19 9.83 -16.78
N LYS A 105 -7.32 10.51 -16.59
CA LYS A 105 -8.64 10.05 -17.03
C LYS A 105 -8.67 9.77 -18.53
N GLN A 106 -8.08 10.65 -19.34
CA GLN A 106 -8.06 10.49 -20.80
C GLN A 106 -7.27 9.25 -21.25
N VAL A 107 -6.14 8.96 -20.59
CA VAL A 107 -5.34 7.76 -20.88
C VAL A 107 -6.09 6.50 -20.42
N ALA A 108 -6.67 6.52 -19.23
CA ALA A 108 -7.46 5.42 -18.69
C ALA A 108 -8.64 5.03 -19.61
N MET A 109 -9.39 6.02 -20.11
CA MET A 109 -10.49 5.79 -21.04
C MET A 109 -10.02 5.13 -22.34
N ARG A 110 -8.89 5.57 -22.91
CA ARG A 110 -8.35 4.96 -24.13
C ARG A 110 -7.92 3.51 -23.91
N LEU A 111 -7.33 3.20 -22.76
CA LEU A 111 -6.95 1.83 -22.43
C LEU A 111 -8.18 0.93 -22.28
N ALA A 112 -9.24 1.42 -21.64
CA ALA A 112 -10.51 0.71 -21.51
C ALA A 112 -11.17 0.42 -22.88
N ASP A 113 -11.15 1.41 -23.79
CA ASP A 113 -11.70 1.26 -25.14
C ASP A 113 -10.86 0.30 -26.02
N ALA A 114 -9.54 0.30 -25.85
CA ALA A 114 -8.61 -0.47 -26.66
C ALA A 114 -8.69 -1.98 -26.45
N ARG A 115 -9.28 -2.45 -25.34
CA ARG A 115 -9.43 -3.88 -24.99
C ARG A 115 -8.16 -4.69 -25.27
N LEU A 116 -7.03 -4.22 -24.73
CA LEU A 116 -5.72 -4.83 -24.97
C LEU A 116 -5.64 -6.24 -24.38
N SER A 117 -4.79 -7.08 -24.97
CA SER A 117 -4.39 -8.34 -24.34
C SER A 117 -3.49 -8.08 -23.12
N PRO A 118 -3.24 -9.06 -22.24
CA PRO A 118 -2.29 -8.91 -21.14
C PRO A 118 -0.90 -8.44 -21.60
N GLU A 119 -0.42 -8.93 -22.74
CA GLU A 119 0.85 -8.51 -23.34
C GLU A 119 0.81 -7.05 -23.81
N GLY A 120 -0.34 -6.62 -24.36
CA GLY A 120 -0.56 -5.22 -24.73
C GLY A 120 -0.55 -4.29 -23.52
N HIS A 121 -1.16 -4.71 -22.39
CA HIS A 121 -1.09 -3.96 -21.14
C HIS A 121 0.35 -3.86 -20.61
N ALA A 122 1.11 -4.96 -20.65
CA ALA A 122 2.51 -4.97 -20.23
C ALA A 122 3.38 -4.03 -21.08
N ALA A 123 3.12 -3.96 -22.40
CA ALA A 123 3.81 -3.02 -23.29
C ALA A 123 3.54 -1.56 -22.93
N VAL A 124 2.30 -1.21 -22.57
CA VAL A 124 1.93 0.15 -22.11
C VAL A 124 2.67 0.50 -20.82
N VAL A 125 2.71 -0.41 -19.85
CA VAL A 125 3.46 -0.21 -18.59
C VAL A 125 4.94 0.03 -18.88
N ALA A 126 5.56 -0.78 -19.72
CA ALA A 126 6.96 -0.62 -20.09
C ALA A 126 7.26 0.73 -20.77
N MET A 127 6.32 1.26 -21.56
CA MET A 127 6.44 2.60 -22.16
C MET A 127 6.37 3.71 -21.11
N ILE A 128 5.50 3.59 -20.11
CA ILE A 128 5.41 4.55 -18.99
C ILE A 128 6.73 4.58 -18.23
N GLU A 129 7.27 3.43 -17.85
CA GLU A 129 8.56 3.32 -17.17
C GLU A 129 9.70 3.94 -17.99
N GLN A 130 9.66 3.77 -19.32
CA GLN A 130 10.66 4.36 -20.21
C GLN A 130 10.58 5.89 -20.21
N VAL A 131 9.38 6.47 -20.23
CA VAL A 131 9.20 7.93 -20.14
C VAL A 131 9.71 8.45 -18.81
N GLU A 132 9.40 7.78 -17.70
CA GLU A 132 9.89 8.18 -16.37
C GLU A 132 11.42 8.18 -16.29
N ARG A 133 12.08 7.15 -16.84
CA ARG A 133 13.55 7.10 -16.94
C ARG A 133 14.11 8.30 -17.72
N LEU A 134 13.50 8.64 -18.85
CA LEU A 134 13.92 9.78 -19.67
C LEU A 134 13.74 11.11 -18.93
N GLU A 135 12.62 11.29 -18.24
CA GLU A 135 12.36 12.50 -17.45
C GLU A 135 13.27 12.63 -16.24
N ALA A 136 13.59 11.52 -15.57
CA ALA A 136 14.55 11.48 -14.48
C ALA A 136 15.96 11.85 -14.97
N ALA A 137 16.39 11.29 -16.09
CA ALA A 137 17.67 11.62 -16.72
C ALA A 137 17.73 13.11 -17.13
N ALA A 138 16.64 13.65 -17.68
CA ALA A 138 16.57 15.06 -18.05
C ALA A 138 16.60 15.99 -16.83
N ARG A 139 15.95 15.60 -15.72
CA ARG A 139 16.02 16.32 -14.44
C ARG A 139 17.45 16.33 -13.88
N ALA A 140 18.11 15.18 -13.87
CA ALA A 140 19.49 15.05 -13.36
C ALA A 140 20.47 15.96 -14.10
N ARG A 141 20.34 16.08 -15.43
CA ARG A 141 21.15 16.99 -16.26
C ARG A 141 20.94 18.46 -15.88
N ARG A 142 19.67 18.88 -15.72
CA ARG A 142 19.34 20.25 -15.30
C ARG A 142 19.82 20.60 -13.89
N SER A 143 19.89 19.62 -12.98
CA SER A 143 20.41 19.83 -11.62
C SER A 143 21.94 19.85 -11.54
N GLY A 144 22.63 19.21 -12.48
CA GLY A 144 24.11 19.20 -12.55
C GLY A 144 24.73 20.45 -13.18
N GLU A 145 23.92 21.34 -13.74
CA GLU A 145 24.34 22.50 -14.54
C GLU A 145 23.99 23.82 -13.83
N ARG A 146 24.32 23.93 -12.54
CA ARG A 146 24.49 25.25 -11.90
C ARG A 146 25.98 25.59 -11.86
N PRO A 147 26.52 26.36 -12.81
CA PRO A 147 27.87 26.90 -12.66
C PRO A 147 27.87 27.85 -11.47
N ALA A 148 28.84 27.65 -10.57
CA ALA A 148 29.19 28.63 -9.56
C ALA A 148 29.84 29.84 -10.25
N GLU A 149 29.02 30.75 -10.77
CA GLU A 149 29.45 32.13 -11.00
C GLU A 149 29.22 32.92 -9.72
N ALA A 150 30.29 33.17 -8.97
CA ALA A 150 30.37 34.30 -8.06
C ALA A 150 31.85 34.67 -7.85
N ARG A 151 32.25 35.68 -8.62
CA ARG A 151 33.24 36.75 -8.39
C ARG A 151 34.26 36.60 -7.26
#